data_AF-A0A917IEL8-F1
#
_entry.id   AF-A0A917IEL8-F1
#
_cell.length_a   1.000
_cell.length_b   1.000
_cell.length_c   1.000
_cell.angle_alpha   90.00
_cell.angle_beta   90.00
_cell.angle_gamma   90.00
#
_symmetry.space_group_name_H-M   'P 1'
#
loop_
_entity.id
_entity.type
_entity.pdbx_description
1 polymer ?
#
loop_
_entity_poly.entity_id
_entity_poly.type
_entity_poly.pdbx_seq_one_letter_code
_entity_poly.pdbx_strand_id
1 'polypeptide(L)' 'MFVATLDEEFAGFISVSGRAHVLHGAHAQRLGVFRSHRDARAALRHHTGPPSRP' A
#
# COMPACT_ATOMS: atom_id res chain seq x y z
N MET A 1 4.09 -11.12 -3.51
CA MET A 1 4.38 -9.81 -2.89
C MET A 1 4.34 -8.77 -3.99
N PHE A 2 3.52 -7.73 -3.86
CA PHE A 2 3.47 -6.63 -4.83
C PHE A 2 4.10 -5.40 -4.19
N VAL A 3 5.12 -4.84 -4.84
CA VAL A 3 5.92 -3.71 -4.33
C VAL A 3 5.60 -2.49 -5.18
N ALA A 4 5.32 -1.35 -4.54
CA ALA A 4 5.25 -0.05 -5.20
C ALA A 4 6.48 0.78 -4.81
N THR A 5 7.06 1.49 -5.77
CA THR A 5 8.19 2.41 -5.57
C THR A 5 7.76 3.83 -5.93
N LEU A 6 8.16 4.82 -5.12
CA LEU A 6 8.00 6.24 -5.39
C LEU A 6 9.40 6.87 -5.24
N ASP A 7 9.88 7.56 -6.27
CA ASP A 7 11.21 8.21 -6.25
C ASP A 7 12.37 7.27 -5.85
N GLU A 8 12.36 6.03 -6.37
CA GLU A 8 13.31 4.95 -6.03
C GLU A 8 13.23 4.47 -4.55
N GLU A 9 12.33 5.03 -3.75
CA GLU A 9 12.05 4.62 -2.38
C GLU A 9 10.90 3.60 -2.33
N PHE A 10 11.02 2.61 -1.45
CA PHE A 10 10.00 1.59 -1.22
C PHE A 10 8.74 2.26 -0.66
N ALA A 11 7.67 2.38 -1.45
CA ALA A 11 6.50 3.15 -1.07
C ALA A 11 5.49 2.33 -0.25
N GLY A 12 5.59 1.00 -0.31
CA GLY A 12 4.78 0.08 0.48
C GLY A 12 4.40 -1.19 -0.27
N PHE A 13 3.66 -2.06 0.40
CA PHE A 13 3.23 -3.34 -0.14
C PHE A 13 1.92 -3.85 0.48
N ILE A 14 1.28 -4.79 -0.20
CA ILE A 14 0.10 -5.50 0.31
C ILE A 14 0.50 -6.94 0.63
N SER A 15 0.25 -7.38 1.85
CA SER A 15 0.36 -8.79 2.25
C SER A 15 -1.03 -9.40 2.41
N VAL A 16 -1.21 -10.65 1.98
CA VAL A 16 -2.46 -11.39 2.19
C VAL A 16 -2.31 -12.23 3.46
N SER A 17 -3.26 -12.09 4.39
CA SER A 17 -3.34 -12.89 5.62
C SER A 17 -4.74 -13.48 5.73
N GLY A 18 -4.85 -14.79 5.48
CA GLY A 18 -6.15 -15.47 5.36
C GLY A 18 -7.02 -14.85 4.26
N ARG A 19 -8.18 -14.31 4.63
CA ARG A 19 -9.10 -13.60 3.71
C ARG A 19 -8.89 -12.08 3.68
N ALA A 20 -7.91 -11.56 4.40
CA ALA A 20 -7.66 -10.13 4.54
C ALA A 20 -6.43 -9.68 3.74
N HIS A 21 -6.48 -8.45 3.26
CA HIS A 21 -5.41 -7.78 2.52
C HIS A 21 -4.89 -6.65 3.39
N VAL A 22 -3.67 -6.80 3.91
CA VAL A 22 -3.06 -5.84 4.83
C VAL A 22 -2.14 -4.93 4.03
N LEU A 23 -2.35 -3.62 4.14
CA LEU A 23 -1.50 -2.60 3.56
C LEU A 23 -0.40 -2.22 4.55
N HIS A 24 0.84 -2.23 4.06
CA HIS A 24 2.01 -1.78 4.78
C HIS A 24 2.64 -0.60 4.07
N GLY A 25 3.11 0.38 4.84
CA GLY A 25 3.84 1.54 4.33
C GLY A 25 5.31 1.22 4.04
N ALA A 26 6.06 2.28 3.74
CA ALA A 26 7.49 2.22 3.40
C ALA A 26 8.37 1.52 4.45
N HIS A 27 8.03 1.65 5.74
CA HIS A 27 8.80 1.07 6.85
C HIS A 27 8.13 -0.17 7.43
N ALA A 28 7.34 -0.90 6.63
CA ALA A 28 6.58 -2.08 7.02
C ALA A 28 5.57 -1.87 8.16
N GLN A 29 5.25 -0.62 8.50
CA GLN A 29 4.17 -0.32 9.44
C GLN A 29 2.81 -0.58 8.78
N ARG A 30 1.89 -1.19 9.54
CA ARG A 30 0.54 -1.49 9.07
C ARG A 30 -0.29 -0.22 8.94
N LEU A 31 -0.72 0.10 7.73
CA LEU A 31 -1.57 1.26 7.42
C LEU A 31 -3.06 0.92 7.39
N GLY A 32 -3.42 -0.33 7.06
CA GLY A 32 -4.83 -0.71 6.96
C GLY A 32 -5.06 -2.20 6.67
N VAL A 33 -6.31 -2.63 6.84
CA VAL A 33 -6.75 -3.99 6.52
C VAL A 33 -8.02 -3.91 5.68
N PHE A 34 -8.01 -4.59 4.55
CA PHE A 34 -9.06 -4.55 3.54
C PHE A 34 -9.59 -5.96 3.27
N ARG A 35 -10.88 -6.05 2.93
CA ARG A 35 -11.50 -7.33 2.53
C ARG A 35 -11.24 -7.69 1.08
N SER A 36 -10.77 -6.72 0.28
CA SER A 36 -10.54 -6.87 -1.16
C SER A 36 -9.16 -6.36 -1.55
N HIS A 37 -8.52 -7.08 -2.47
CA HIS A 37 -7.27 -6.64 -3.10
C HIS A 37 -7.44 -5.32 -3.84
N ARG A 38 -8.61 -5.08 -4.46
CA ARG A 38 -8.90 -3.84 -5.19
C ARG A 38 -8.83 -2.63 -4.26
N ASP A 39 -9.43 -2.74 -3.08
CA ASP A 39 -9.49 -1.65 -2.11
C ASP A 39 -8.11 -1.39 -1.51
N ALA A 40 -7.38 -2.46 -1.15
CA ALA A 40 -6.00 -2.35 -0.69
C ALA A 40 -5.09 -1.66 -1.72
N ARG A 41 -5.25 -1.99 -3.01
CA ARG A 41 -4.48 -1.38 -4.11
C ARG A 41 -4.87 0.09 -4.37
N ALA A 42 -6.14 0.43 -4.20
CA ALA A 42 -6.59 1.83 -4.28
C ALA A 42 -5.98 2.65 -3.13
N ALA A 43 -6.01 2.11 -1.90
CA ALA A 43 -5.39 2.73 -0.74
C ALA A 43 -3.87 2.87 -0.88
N LEU A 44 -3.18 1.83 -1.38
CA LEU A 44 -1.74 1.92 -1.67
C LEU A 44 -1.45 3.10 -2.61
N ARG A 45 -2.18 3.21 -3.72
CA ARG A 45 -2.00 4.32 -4.66
C ARG A 45 -2.29 5.71 -4.08
N HIS A 46 -3.22 5.81 -3.14
CA HIS A 46 -3.47 7.06 -2.44
C HIS A 46 -2.31 7.44 -1.51
N HIS A 47 -1.73 6.45 -0.82
CA HIS A 47 -0.60 6.67 0.10
C HIS A 47 0.75 6.85 -0.61
N THR A 48 0.92 6.24 -1.79
CA THR A 48 2.16 6.27 -2.57
C THR A 48 2.07 7.15 -3.80
N GLY A 49 0.96 7.88 -3.98
CA GLY A 49 0.82 8.83 -5.07
C GLY A 49 1.78 10.00 -4.87
N PRO A 50 2.20 10.69 -5.95
CA PRO A 50 2.94 11.93 -5.79
C PRO A 50 2.16 12.85 -4.85
N PRO A 51 2.81 13.54 -3.90
CA PRO A 51 2.12 14.55 -3.11
C PRO A 51 1.49 15.52 -4.09
N SER A 52 0.16 15.67 -4.04
CA SER A 52 -0.57 16.63 -4.86
C SER A 52 0.12 17.98 -4.67
N ARG A 53 0.90 18.38 -5.68
CA ARG A 53 1.64 19.64 -5.63
C ARG A 53 0.59 20.75 -5.75
N PRO A 54 0.49 21.66 -4.76
CA PRO A 54 -0.43 22.80 -4.85
C PRO A 54 -0.07 23.73 -6.02
#